data_AF-A0A197JJS5-F1
#
_entry.id   AF-A0A197JJS5-F1
#
_cell.length_a   1.000
_cell.length_b   1.000
_cell.length_c   1.000
_cell.angle_alpha   90.00
_cell.angle_beta   90.00
_cell.angle_gamma   90.00
#
_symmetry.space_group_name_H-M   'P 1'
#
loop_
_entity.id
_entity.type
_entity.pdbx_description
1 polymer ?
#
loop_
_entity_poly.entity_id
_entity_poly.type
_entity_poly.pdbx_seq_one_letter_code
_entity_poly.pdbx_strand_id
1 'polypeptide(L)'
;MFHAEFYAAYRAIVDNGENNEHIDLRCDNMGVCLMLFQHTARRPPRYPHVSELLTTLLSWMESKNISMTVSWIPSKFNPADKPSRSALKKKQPPSTDINLMITTAELVCCSFNKMTGGVASS
;
A
#
# COMPACT_ATOMS: atom_id res chain seq x y z
N MET A 1 -11.72 -0.51 7.89
CA MET A 1 -10.51 0.35 7.82
C MET A 1 -9.27 -0.47 7.52
N PHE A 2 -8.82 -1.40 8.39
CA PHE A 2 -7.61 -2.21 8.16
C PHE A 2 -7.47 -2.84 6.76
N HIS A 3 -8.52 -3.51 6.25
CA HIS A 3 -8.51 -4.11 4.90
C HIS A 3 -8.27 -3.09 3.78
N ALA A 4 -8.89 -1.90 3.88
CA ALA A 4 -8.74 -0.85 2.87
C ALA A 4 -7.32 -0.26 2.90
N GLU A 5 -6.77 -0.05 4.09
CA GLU A 5 -5.39 0.40 4.30
C GLU A 5 -4.37 -0.60 3.74
N PHE A 6 -4.59 -1.90 4.00
CA PHE A 6 -3.74 -2.95 3.45
C PHE A 6 -3.83 -3.02 1.92
N TYR A 7 -5.04 -2.95 1.36
CA TYR A 7 -5.23 -2.99 -0.08
C TYR A 7 -4.60 -1.77 -0.78
N ALA A 8 -4.72 -0.59 -0.18
CA ALA A 8 -4.03 0.62 -0.65
C ALA A 8 -2.51 0.43 -0.68
N ALA A 9 -1.93 -0.13 0.40
CA ALA A 9 -0.51 -0.45 0.45
C ALA A 9 -0.11 -1.50 -0.61
N TYR A 10 -0.89 -2.58 -0.75
CA TYR A 10 -0.66 -3.62 -1.75
C TYR A 10 -0.59 -3.03 -3.16
N ARG A 11 -1.58 -2.21 -3.56
CA ARG A 11 -1.59 -1.57 -4.87
C ARG A 11 -0.40 -0.65 -5.06
N ALA A 12 -0.09 0.18 -4.06
CA ALA A 12 1.05 1.08 -4.10
C ALA A 12 2.37 0.32 -4.32
N ILE A 13 2.56 -0.82 -3.66
CA ILE A 13 3.76 -1.66 -3.82
C ILE A 13 3.82 -2.29 -5.20
N VAL A 14 2.73 -2.88 -5.69
CA VAL A 14 2.70 -3.50 -7.03
C VAL A 14 2.96 -2.47 -8.13
N ASP A 15 2.24 -1.35 -8.10
CA ASP A 15 2.33 -0.33 -9.15
C ASP A 15 3.71 0.36 -9.20
N ASN A 16 4.41 0.48 -8.05
CA ASN A 16 5.76 1.06 -8.01
C ASN A 16 6.86 0.01 -8.20
N GLY A 17 6.64 -1.23 -7.77
CA GLY A 17 7.63 -2.30 -7.85
C GLY A 17 7.89 -2.82 -9.26
N GLU A 18 6.94 -2.67 -10.18
CA GLU A 18 7.19 -2.99 -11.60
C GLU A 18 8.34 -2.16 -12.21
N ASN A 19 8.59 -0.97 -11.66
CA ASN A 19 9.56 -0.01 -12.20
C ASN A 19 10.77 0.22 -11.30
N ASN A 20 10.82 -0.36 -10.10
CA ASN A 20 11.86 -0.06 -9.09
C ASN A 20 12.35 -1.34 -8.40
N GLU A 21 13.66 -1.43 -8.18
CA GLU A 21 14.30 -2.51 -7.40
C GLU A 21 14.10 -2.32 -5.88
N HIS A 22 13.76 -1.10 -5.45
CA HIS A 22 13.51 -0.77 -4.05
C HIS A 22 12.27 0.12 -3.87
N ILE A 23 11.50 -0.12 -2.82
CA ILE A 23 10.26 0.58 -2.50
C ILE A 23 10.34 1.18 -1.08
N ASP A 24 10.20 2.50 -0.97
CA ASP A 24 10.08 3.20 0.32
C ASP A 24 8.60 3.47 0.66
N LEU A 25 7.97 2.57 1.41
CA LEU A 25 6.56 2.67 1.77
C LEU A 25 6.37 3.46 3.07
N ARG A 26 5.58 4.54 3.01
CA ARG A 26 5.06 5.22 4.20
C ARG A 26 3.59 4.93 4.41
N CYS A 27 3.24 4.39 5.57
CA CYS A 27 1.88 4.03 5.95
C CYS A 27 1.49 4.69 7.27
N ASP A 28 0.21 4.96 7.47
CA ASP A 28 -0.29 5.62 8.68
C ASP A 28 -1.15 4.70 9.57
N ASN A 29 -1.63 3.59 9.01
CA ASN A 29 -2.17 2.48 9.78
C ASN A 29 -1.04 1.62 10.38
N MET A 30 -0.80 1.78 11.69
CA MET A 30 0.25 1.04 12.41
C MET A 30 0.17 -0.48 12.24
N GLY A 31 -1.04 -1.04 12.20
CA GLY A 31 -1.21 -2.49 12.04
C GLY A 31 -0.74 -2.98 10.66
N VAL A 32 -1.05 -2.21 9.61
CA VAL A 32 -0.60 -2.52 8.24
C VAL A 32 0.91 -2.33 8.13
N CYS A 33 1.45 -1.25 8.70
CA CYS A 33 2.90 -1.03 8.74
C CYS A 33 3.64 -2.19 9.39
N LEU A 34 3.18 -2.64 10.56
CA LEU A 34 3.81 -3.76 11.27
C LEU A 34 3.71 -5.06 10.48
N MET A 35 2.56 -5.34 9.86
CA MET A 35 2.36 -6.53 9.05
C MET A 35 3.30 -6.57 7.85
N LEU A 36 3.46 -5.45 7.14
CA LEU A 36 4.37 -5.33 6.00
C LEU A 36 5.83 -5.30 6.44
N PHE A 37 6.18 -4.61 7.52
CA PHE A 37 7.54 -4.58 8.04
C PHE A 37 8.04 -5.96 8.50
N GLN A 38 7.18 -6.73 9.17
CA GLN A 38 7.54 -8.04 9.70
C GLN A 38 7.43 -9.16 8.65
N HIS A 39 6.85 -8.89 7.48
CA HIS A 39 6.48 -9.92 6.51
C HIS A 39 5.61 -11.04 7.11
N THR A 40 4.84 -10.75 8.16
CA THR A 40 3.99 -11.75 8.82
C THR A 40 2.60 -11.22 9.14
N ALA A 41 1.60 -12.09 8.97
CA ALA A 41 0.30 -11.91 9.60
C ALA A 41 0.30 -12.54 11.00
N ARG A 42 -0.33 -11.88 11.98
CA ARG A 42 -0.52 -12.43 13.34
C ARG A 42 -1.18 -13.82 13.26
N ARG A 43 -0.72 -14.76 14.09
CA ARG A 43 -1.33 -16.10 14.24
C ARG A 43 -2.16 -16.19 15.54
N PRO A 44 -3.39 -16.74 15.50
CA PRO A 44 -4.15 -17.13 14.31
C PRO A 44 -4.50 -15.89 13.45
N PRO A 45 -4.59 -16.05 12.11
CA PRO A 45 -4.85 -14.93 11.22
C PRO A 45 -6.24 -14.35 11.49
N ARG A 46 -6.27 -13.14 12.04
CA ARG A 46 -7.50 -12.39 12.27
C ARG A 46 -8.25 -12.09 10.96
N TYR A 47 -7.51 -11.97 9.85
CA TYR A 47 -8.01 -11.64 8.52
C TYR A 47 -7.40 -12.60 7.48
N PRO A 48 -7.98 -13.80 7.27
CA PRO A 48 -7.39 -14.83 6.40
C PRO A 48 -7.07 -14.33 4.98
N HIS A 49 -7.99 -13.59 4.37
CA HIS A 49 -7.79 -13.05 3.03
C HIS A 49 -6.64 -12.02 2.95
N VAL A 50 -6.44 -11.22 3.98
CA VAL A 50 -5.30 -10.28 4.03
C VAL A 50 -3.98 -11.05 4.15
N SER A 51 -3.97 -12.14 4.93
CA SER A 51 -2.79 -13.01 5.03
C SER A 51 -2.43 -13.65 3.68
N GLU A 52 -3.43 -14.11 2.91
CA GLU A 52 -3.22 -14.65 1.56
C GLU A 52 -2.66 -13.60 0.60
N LEU A 53 -3.21 -12.37 0.63
CA LEU A 53 -2.70 -11.26 -0.18
C LEU A 53 -1.28 -10.87 0.23
N LEU A 54 -0.95 -10.88 1.52
CA LEU A 54 0.41 -10.65 2.01
C LEU A 54 1.38 -11.70 1.46
N THR A 55 1.04 -12.98 1.57
CA THR A 55 1.87 -14.07 1.01
C THR A 55 2.08 -13.88 -0.49
N THR A 56 1.01 -13.59 -1.23
CA THR A 56 1.05 -13.35 -2.67
C THR A 56 1.97 -12.18 -3.02
N LEU A 57 1.86 -11.08 -2.26
CA LEU A 57 2.69 -9.89 -2.45
C LEU A 57 4.17 -10.19 -2.22
N LEU A 58 4.51 -10.89 -1.13
CA LEU A 58 5.89 -11.22 -0.78
C LEU A 58 6.52 -12.14 -1.83
N SER A 59 5.80 -13.17 -2.29
CA SER A 59 6.27 -14.05 -3.37
C SER A 59 6.47 -13.30 -4.68
N TRP A 60 5.59 -12.35 -5.01
CA TRP A 60 5.76 -11.50 -6.19
C TRP A 60 7.00 -10.61 -6.07
N MET A 61 7.20 -9.94 -4.94
CA MET A 61 8.38 -9.10 -4.70
C MET A 61 9.67 -9.91 -4.80
N GLU A 62 9.71 -11.12 -4.21
CA GLU A 62 10.84 -12.03 -4.30
C GLU A 62 11.13 -12.42 -5.77
N SER A 63 10.10 -12.79 -6.54
CA SER A 63 10.27 -13.16 -7.96
C SER A 63 10.81 -12.03 -8.84
N LYS A 64 10.62 -10.78 -8.40
CA LYS A 64 11.07 -9.56 -9.09
C LYS A 64 12.35 -8.98 -8.49
N ASN A 65 12.90 -9.60 -7.44
CA ASN A 65 14.03 -9.10 -6.68
C ASN A 65 13.82 -7.67 -6.13
N ILE A 66 12.60 -7.38 -5.70
CA ILE A 66 12.21 -6.09 -5.15
C ILE A 66 12.42 -6.11 -3.64
N SER A 67 13.10 -5.09 -3.13
CA SER A 67 13.22 -4.84 -1.69
C SER A 67 12.29 -3.71 -1.24
N MET A 68 11.92 -3.68 0.03
CA MET A 68 11.05 -2.64 0.58
C MET A 68 11.48 -2.21 1.97
N THR A 69 11.45 -0.89 2.19
CA THR A 69 11.52 -0.28 3.51
C THR A 69 10.13 0.21 3.90
N VAL A 70 9.70 -0.07 5.14
CA VAL A 70 8.40 0.36 5.65
C VAL A 70 8.59 1.33 6.81
N SER A 71 7.97 2.50 6.73
CA SER A 71 8.00 3.52 7.77
C SER A 71 6.59 3.94 8.18
N TRP A 72 6.32 3.94 9.49
CA TRP A 72 5.08 4.50 10.00
C TRP A 72 5.15 6.02 10.06
N ILE A 73 4.08 6.69 9.63
CA ILE A 73 3.90 8.14 9.79
C ILE A 73 2.51 8.45 10.37
N PRO A 74 2.36 9.44 11.26
CA PRO A 74 1.03 9.85 11.70
C PRO A 74 0.17 10.34 10.52
N SER A 75 -1.13 10.00 10.47
CA SER A 75 -2.04 10.36 9.35
C SER A 75 -2.04 11.84 9.00
N LYS A 76 -1.91 12.74 9.99
CA LYS A 76 -1.85 14.20 9.76
C LYS A 76 -0.63 14.64 8.91
N PHE A 77 0.40 13.82 8.85
CA PHE A 77 1.61 14.04 8.06
C PHE A 77 1.66 13.15 6.81
N ASN A 78 0.64 12.32 6.59
CA ASN A 78 0.54 11.48 5.41
C ASN A 78 -0.03 12.31 4.25
N PRO A 79 0.76 12.66 3.22
CA PRO A 79 0.24 13.44 2.10
C PRO A 79 -0.84 12.69 1.31
N ALA A 80 -0.94 11.38 1.52
CA ALA A 80 -1.96 10.46 1.00
C ALA A 80 -3.36 10.65 1.66
N ASP A 81 -3.45 11.17 2.90
CA ASP A 81 -4.71 11.23 3.66
C ASP A 81 -5.76 12.14 2.99
N LYS A 82 -5.34 13.30 2.46
CA LYS A 82 -6.26 14.24 1.76
C LYS A 82 -6.83 13.65 0.46
N PRO A 83 -6.01 13.10 -0.46
CA PRO A 83 -6.50 12.38 -1.64
C PRO A 83 -7.47 11.25 -1.30
N SER A 84 -7.14 10.38 -0.34
CA SER A 84 -7.98 9.23 0.04
C SER A 84 -9.36 9.64 0.55
N ARG A 85 -9.44 10.68 1.38
CA ARG A 85 -10.73 11.20 1.87
C ARG A 85 -11.56 11.85 0.76
N SER A 86 -10.90 12.43 -0.23
CA SER A 86 -11.57 13.10 -1.35
C SER A 86 -12.14 12.08 -2.36
N ALA A 87 -11.44 10.97 -2.58
CA ALA A 87 -11.93 9.85 -3.39
C ALA A 87 -13.19 9.19 -2.78
N LEU A 88 -13.20 9.00 -1.45
CA LEU A 88 -14.37 8.44 -0.75
C LEU A 88 -15.63 9.31 -0.88
N LYS A 89 -15.48 10.64 -0.97
CA LYS A 89 -16.61 11.57 -1.12
C LYS A 89 -17.22 11.58 -2.53
N LYS A 90 -16.49 11.14 -3.56
CA LYS A 90 -16.96 11.12 -4.95
C LYS A 90 -17.76 9.86 -5.31
N LYS A 91 -17.75 8.82 -4.47
CA LYS A 91 -18.56 7.61 -4.68
C LYS A 91 -19.94 7.77 -4.05
N GLN A 92 -20.87 8.37 -4.79
CA GLN A 92 -22.31 8.14 -4.62
C GLN A 92 -22.59 6.66 -4.91
N PRO A 93 -23.42 5.93 -4.12
CA PRO A 93 -23.45 4.48 -4.21
C PRO A 93 -24.28 4.03 -5.42
N PRO A 94 -23.77 3.17 -6.32
CA PRO A 94 -24.63 2.27 -7.05
C PRO A 94 -24.83 0.99 -6.22
N SER A 95 -26.06 0.49 -6.33
CA SER A 95 -26.59 -0.74 -5.77
C SER A 95 -25.63 -1.93 -5.73
N THR A 96 -25.71 -2.66 -4.61
CA THR A 96 -25.62 -4.12 -4.48
C THR A 96 -25.03 -4.89 -5.66
N ASP A 97 -23.71 -4.86 -5.83
CA ASP A 97 -22.96 -5.94 -6.44
C ASP A 97 -21.53 -5.90 -5.93
N ILE A 98 -21.12 -6.97 -5.25
CA ILE A 98 -19.77 -7.17 -4.71
C ILE A 98 -18.87 -7.55 -5.90
N ASN A 99 -18.61 -6.59 -6.77
CA ASN A 99 -17.47 -6.60 -7.67
C ASN A 99 -16.69 -5.34 -7.34
N LEU A 100 -15.72 -5.50 -6.44
CA LEU A 100 -14.87 -4.44 -5.94
C LEU A 100 -13.85 -4.03 -7.04
N MET A 101 -14.36 -3.54 -8.18
CA MET A 101 -13.59 -2.77 -9.14
C MET A 101 -13.35 -1.38 -8.54
N ILE A 102 -12.42 -1.31 -7.60
CA ILE A 102 -11.76 -0.06 -7.28
C ILE A 102 -10.62 0.06 -8.29
N THR A 103 -10.88 0.85 -9.34
CA THR A 103 -9.88 1.31 -10.30
C THR A 103 -8.70 1.94 -9.57
N THR A 104 -7.52 1.63 -10.09
CA THR A 104 -6.13 1.93 -9.70
C THR A 104 -5.79 3.35 -9.21
N ALA A 105 -6.69 4.32 -9.30
CA ALA A 105 -6.37 5.73 -9.13
C ALA A 105 -6.67 6.32 -7.74
N GLU A 106 -7.38 5.62 -6.84
CA GLU A 106 -8.15 6.33 -5.80
C GLU A 106 -8.07 5.78 -4.36
N LEU A 107 -7.09 4.96 -4.03
CA LEU A 107 -6.81 4.55 -2.64
C LEU A 107 -5.34 4.83 -2.30
N VAL A 108 -5.05 6.12 -2.12
CA VAL A 108 -3.72 6.61 -1.78
C VAL A 108 -3.65 6.74 -0.26
N CYS A 109 -3.50 5.63 0.47
CA CYS A 109 -3.19 5.69 1.91
C CYS A 109 -1.68 5.67 2.17
N CYS A 110 -0.87 5.43 1.14
CA CYS A 110 0.57 5.32 1.26
C CYS A 110 1.27 6.36 0.38
N SER A 111 2.41 6.85 0.85
CA SER A 111 3.23 7.84 0.14
C SER A 111 4.65 7.31 -0.08
N PHE A 112 5.25 7.68 -1.21
CA PHE A 112 6.64 7.38 -1.53
C PHE A 112 7.53 8.61 -1.37
N ASN A 113 8.79 8.40 -0.99
CA ASN A 113 9.82 9.42 -1.10
C ASN A 113 10.34 9.38 -2.55
N LYS A 114 10.21 10.49 -3.29
CA LYS A 114 10.75 10.58 -4.64
C LYS A 114 12.28 10.71 -4.52
N MET A 115 13.06 9.67 -4.84
CA MET A 115 14.50 9.84 -4.99
C MET A 115 14.75 10.67 -6.25
N THR A 116 15.16 11.93 -6.08
CA THR A 116 15.73 12.72 -7.15
C THR A 116 17.09 12.13 -7.50
N GLY A 117 17.14 11.33 -8.58
CA GLY A 117 18.37 10.94 -9.25
C GLY A 117 19.01 12.17 -9.88
N GLY A 118 19.72 12.95 -9.05
CA GLY A 118 20.58 14.04 -9.50
C GLY A 118 21.85 13.46 -10.11
N VAL A 119 21.82 13.20 -11.41
CA VAL A 119 23.04 13.01 -12.19
C VAL A 119 23.66 14.41 -12.37
N ALA A 120 24.58 14.78 -11.49
CA ALA A 120 25.46 15.90 -11.72
C ALA A 120 26.66 15.37 -12.53
N SER A 121 26.60 15.51 -13.84
CA SER A 121 27.77 15.40 -14.71
C SER A 121 28.50 16.73 -14.70
N SER A 122 29.77 16.73 -14.27
CA SER A 122 30.82 17.68 -14.65
C SER A 122 32.16 16.99 -14.48
#